data_AF-A0A7K3RXQ4-F1
#
_entry.id   AF-A0A7K3RXQ4-F1
#
_cell.length_a   1.000
_cell.length_b   1.000
_cell.length_c   1.000
_cell.angle_alpha   90.00
_cell.angle_beta   90.00
_cell.angle_gamma   90.00
#
_symmetry.space_group_name_H-M   'P 1'
#
loop_
_entity.id
_entity.type
_entity.pdbx_description
1 polymer ?
#
loop_
_entity_poly.entity_id
_entity_poly.type
_entity_poly.pdbx_seq_one_letter_code
_entity_poly.pdbx_strand_id
1 'polypeptide(L)' 'ALLTSAGPLDDAAARRAAELIDEAGGRRATVTEAEEHLAAARACLDRVPLADEAKGDLLTLIPYLVDRTG' A
#
# COMPACT_ATOMS: atom_id res chain seq x y z
N ALA A 1 -13.19 -14.77 -20.06
CA ALA A 1 -11.95 -14.83 -19.28
C ALA A 1 -11.40 -13.42 -19.13
N LEU A 2 -11.23 -12.94 -17.88
CA LEU A 2 -10.75 -11.58 -17.62
C LEU A 2 -9.28 -11.41 -18.03
N LEU A 3 -8.46 -12.44 -17.81
CA LEU A 3 -7.02 -12.41 -18.09
C LEU A 3 -6.66 -12.54 -19.58
N THR A 4 -7.62 -12.86 -20.44
CA THR A 4 -7.40 -13.05 -21.88
C THR A 4 -8.13 -12.01 -22.73
N SER A 5 -8.65 -10.93 -22.13
CA SER A 5 -9.31 -9.87 -22.89
C SER A 5 -8.26 -9.04 -23.64
N ALA A 6 -8.42 -8.88 -24.95
CA ALA A 6 -7.48 -8.16 -25.81
C ALA A 6 -7.61 -6.62 -25.76
N GLY A 7 -8.27 -6.06 -24.73
CA GLY A 7 -8.51 -4.63 -24.60
C GLY A 7 -8.92 -4.25 -23.17
N PRO A 8 -9.17 -2.94 -22.93
CA PRO A 8 -9.64 -2.46 -21.63
C PRO A 8 -10.89 -3.22 -21.18
N LEU A 9 -10.98 -3.47 -19.88
CA LEU A 9 -12.19 -4.06 -19.31
C LEU A 9 -13.34 -3.06 -19.46
N ASP A 10 -14.50 -3.55 -19.89
CA ASP A 10 -15.74 -2.81 -19.72
C ASP A 10 -16.12 -2.73 -18.21
N ASP A 11 -17.08 -1.88 -17.87
CA ASP A 11 -17.46 -1.64 -16.47
C ASP A 11 -17.91 -2.91 -15.74
N ALA A 12 -18.57 -3.84 -16.45
CA ALA A 12 -19.04 -5.10 -15.86
C ALA A 12 -17.87 -6.03 -15.56
N ALA A 13 -16.91 -6.13 -16.48
CA ALA A 13 -15.70 -6.91 -16.31
C ALA A 13 -14.77 -6.30 -15.24
N ALA A 14 -14.67 -4.96 -15.17
CA ALA A 14 -13.93 -4.25 -14.14
C ALA A 14 -14.52 -4.49 -12.75
N ARG A 15 -15.84 -4.40 -12.60
CA ARG A 15 -16.53 -4.71 -11.33
C ARG A 15 -16.32 -6.16 -10.90
N ARG A 16 -16.44 -7.11 -11.84
CA ARG A 16 -16.18 -8.52 -11.57
C ARG A 16 -14.73 -8.76 -11.14
N ALA A 17 -13.77 -8.07 -11.76
CA ALA A 17 -12.36 -8.16 -11.36
C ALA A 17 -12.15 -7.64 -9.93
N ALA A 18 -12.77 -6.51 -9.58
CA ALA A 18 -12.72 -5.96 -8.22
C ALA A 18 -13.30 -6.92 -7.18
N GLU A 19 -14.45 -7.54 -7.47
CA GLU A 19 -15.06 -8.55 -6.60
C GLU A 19 -14.12 -9.75 -6.36
N LEU A 20 -13.46 -10.24 -7.42
CA LEU A 20 -12.49 -11.35 -7.31
C LEU A 20 -11.24 -10.95 -6.52
N ILE A 21 -10.75 -9.71 -6.67
CA ILE A 21 -9.63 -9.18 -5.89
C ILE A 21 -10.02 -9.13 -4.40
N ASP A 22 -11.22 -8.66 -4.10
CA ASP A 22 -11.73 -8.59 -2.73
C ASP A 22 -11.90 -9.99 -2.11
N GLU A 23 -12.47 -10.94 -2.84
CA GLU A 23 -12.63 -12.34 -2.40
C GLU A 23 -11.28 -13.00 -2.14
N ALA A 24 -10.28 -12.72 -2.98
CA ALA A 24 -8.90 -13.17 -2.78
C ALA A 24 -8.20 -12.48 -1.59
N GLY A 25 -8.85 -11.50 -0.95
CA GLY A 25 -8.30 -10.76 0.18
C GLY A 25 -7.35 -9.63 -0.21
N GLY A 26 -7.49 -9.08 -1.43
CA GLY A 26 -6.63 -8.03 -1.97
C GLY A 26 -6.45 -6.84 -1.02
N ARG A 27 -7.55 -6.34 -0.40
CA ARG A 27 -7.46 -5.27 0.61
C ARG A 27 -6.52 -5.62 1.76
N ARG A 28 -6.64 -6.82 2.32
CA ARG A 28 -5.78 -7.25 3.44
C ARG A 28 -4.33 -7.38 2.99
N ALA A 29 -4.09 -7.96 1.80
CA ALA A 29 -2.75 -8.08 1.24
C ALA A 29 -2.09 -6.70 1.04
N THR A 30 -2.82 -5.73 0.47
CA THR A 30 -2.33 -4.35 0.29
C THR A 30 -2.02 -3.66 1.62
N VAL A 31 -2.85 -3.84 2.65
CA VAL A 31 -2.58 -3.29 3.99
C VAL A 31 -1.32 -3.91 4.59
N THR A 32 -1.17 -5.23 4.52
CA THR A 32 0.03 -5.93 5.01
C THR A 32 1.30 -5.47 4.29
N GLU A 33 1.26 -5.34 2.96
CA GLU A 33 2.39 -4.82 2.17
C GLU A 33 2.76 -3.38 2.58
N ALA A 34 1.76 -2.52 2.81
CA ALA A 34 2.00 -1.17 3.30
C ALA A 34 2.67 -1.17 4.69
N GLU A 35 2.18 -1.99 5.62
CA GLU A 35 2.77 -2.12 6.96
C GLU A 35 4.24 -2.61 6.90
N GLU A 36 4.54 -3.60 6.05
CA GLU A 36 5.89 -4.11 5.83
C GLU A 36 6.84 -3.04 5.30
N HIS A 37 6.40 -2.25 4.31
CA HIS A 37 7.19 -1.16 3.77
C HIS A 37 7.45 -0.05 4.79
N LEU A 38 6.48 0.27 5.63
CA LEU A 38 6.65 1.27 6.69
C LEU A 38 7.58 0.78 7.80
N ALA A 39 7.52 -0.51 8.16
CA ALA A 39 8.48 -1.11 9.06
C ALA A 39 9.91 -1.08 8.47
N ALA A 40 10.07 -1.36 7.17
CA ALA A 40 11.35 -1.23 6.49
C ALA A 40 11.86 0.22 6.47
N ALA A 41 10.99 1.19 6.21
CA ALA A 41 11.34 2.61 6.26
C ALA A 41 11.81 3.04 7.65
N ARG A 42 11.12 2.57 8.71
CA ARG A 42 11.54 2.77 10.11
C ARG A 42 12.96 2.25 10.35
N ALA A 43 13.21 0.99 9.97
CA ALA A 43 14.51 0.36 10.13
C ALA A 43 15.62 1.04 9.31
N CYS A 44 15.29 1.69 8.19
CA CYS A 44 16.24 2.53 7.45
C CYS A 44 16.64 3.78 8.25
N LEU A 45 15.68 4.47 8.86
CA LEU A 45 15.92 5.67 9.67
C LEU A 45 16.71 5.38 10.95
N ASP A 46 16.61 4.16 11.49
CA ASP A 46 17.40 3.72 12.64
C ASP A 46 18.89 3.47 12.30
N ARG A 47 19.23 3.28 11.02
CA ARG A 47 20.61 2.96 10.58
C ARG A 47 21.41 4.17 10.11
N VAL A 48 20.80 5.35 10.04
CA VAL A 48 21.45 6.59 9.62
C VAL A 48 21.65 7.53 10.81
N PRO A 49 22.79 8.23 10.91
CA PRO A 49 23.06 9.15 12.02
C PRO A 49 22.32 10.47 11.83
N LEU A 50 20.99 10.43 11.93
CA LEU A 50 20.13 11.61 11.91
C LEU A 50 20.14 12.29 13.28
N ALA A 51 19.98 13.61 13.28
CA ALA A 51 19.59 14.32 14.50
C ALA A 51 18.23 13.82 14.98
N ASP A 52 18.03 13.72 16.29
CA ASP A 52 16.80 13.15 16.89
C ASP A 52 15.54 13.89 16.43
N GLU A 53 15.62 15.20 16.27
CA GLU A 53 14.53 16.06 15.76
C GLU A 53 14.17 15.71 14.32
N ALA A 54 15.15 15.65 13.42
CA ALA A 54 14.94 15.30 12.02
C ALA A 54 14.41 13.85 11.86
N LYS A 55 14.89 12.93 12.71
CA LYS A 55 14.33 11.58 12.77
C LYS A 55 12.87 11.67 13.19
N GLY A 56 12.57 12.32 14.31
CA GLY A 56 11.22 12.53 14.83
C GLY A 56 10.25 13.03 13.76
N ASP A 57 10.62 14.10 13.05
CA ASP A 57 9.82 14.68 11.97
C ASP A 57 9.47 13.65 10.89
N LEU A 58 10.47 12.89 10.40
CA LEU A 58 10.23 11.84 9.40
C LEU A 58 9.33 10.73 9.92
N LEU A 59 9.43 10.39 11.22
CA LEU A 59 8.60 9.38 11.84
C LEU A 59 7.12 9.80 11.95
N THR A 60 6.84 11.11 12.03
CA THR A 60 5.45 11.62 12.05
C THR A 60 4.74 11.48 10.71
N LEU A 61 5.48 11.37 9.59
CA LEU A 61 4.90 11.20 8.26
C LEU A 61 4.33 9.79 8.05
N ILE A 62 4.86 8.78 8.76
CA ILE A 62 4.52 7.37 8.55
C ILE A 62 3.02 7.07 8.75
N PRO A 63 2.37 7.48 9.87
CA PRO A 63 0.94 7.28 10.05
C PRO A 63 0.09 7.93 8.95
N TYR A 64 0.48 9.13 8.48
CA TYR A 64 -0.24 9.83 7.42
C TYR A 64 -0.22 9.09 6.08
N LEU A 65 0.81 8.26 5.82
CA LEU A 65 0.88 7.46 4.59
C LEU A 65 -0.11 6.28 4.61
N VAL A 66 -0.47 5.78 5.79
CA VAL A 66 -1.45 4.69 5.96
C VAL A 66 -2.87 5.22 5.87
N ASP A 67 -3.13 6.37 6.51
CA ASP A 67 -4.48 6.93 6.64
C ASP A 67 -4.88 7.83 5.47
N ARG A 68 -4.02 7.97 4.45
CA ARG A 68 -4.34 8.77 3.27
C ARG A 68 -5.48 8.12 2.49
N THR A 69 -6.67 8.70 2.60
CA THR A 69 -7.76 8.47 1.66
C THR A 69 -7.49 9.29 0.39
N GLY A 70 -7.40 8.62 -0.77
CA GLY A 70 -7.30 9.26 -2.08
C GLY A 70 -8.59 9.94 -2.53
#